data_AF-A0A152A6K0-F1
#
_entry.id   AF-A0A152A6K0-F1
#
_cell.length_a   1.000
_cell.length_b   1.000
_cell.length_c   1.000
_cell.angle_alpha   90.00
_cell.angle_beta   90.00
_cell.angle_gamma   90.00
#
_symmetry.space_group_name_H-M   'P 1'
#
loop_
_entity.id
_entity.type
_entity.pdbx_description
1 polymer ?
#
loop_
_entity_poly.entity_id
_entity_poly.type
_entity_poly.pdbx_seq_one_letter_code
_entity_poly.pdbx_strand_id
1 'polypeptide(L)'
;MAPGIFPTSLTELNFRGGNIDAIGPGVLPPLLRKLELPNEYNHPLPFDTPITLEILKLGCYPIKNGGIPSSVRELVLGGEQIALHKGDLLMTLIRLDINVNECNVQLNVGSIPESVEIINFITAEQNSPSTSYCDELLPGVLPSGVKHLSWSFKDYPFTLSENVFPNGISSMTLDTSYYTKTIPKLPMSIENLVIYCTKFHTYYIPDRLKKLTVFYYRNVDQIGELPDTIEHQIIKTLNSDHSYSIYNSLFPKYLKSLEIIGNIQQSYVCLPKSITSLKLTKMFDVFDHNIPLETGFQFNILPPNLQTLIITNQNMNVQDISEVFFYNLPRTIKYLEIDNQIYTPTISNRLKVYKFFSSRFSRDLDYYYLHLLLLLLICCFGYILYFEVLFYKI
;
A
#
# COMPACT_ATOMS: atom_id res chain seq x y z
N MET A 1 40.54 0.04 8.86
CA MET A 1 39.90 -0.36 10.15
C MET A 1 40.63 -1.57 10.73
N ALA A 2 40.70 -1.71 12.07
CA ALA A 2 41.39 -2.83 12.73
C ALA A 2 40.44 -4.01 13.05
N PRO A 3 40.93 -5.27 13.08
CA PRO A 3 40.14 -6.43 13.52
C PRO A 3 39.61 -6.27 14.95
N GLY A 4 38.43 -6.84 15.22
CA GLY A 4 37.83 -6.86 16.57
C GLY A 4 37.18 -5.56 17.04
N ILE A 5 37.03 -4.55 16.17
CA ILE A 5 36.31 -3.30 16.50
C ILE A 5 34.81 -3.54 16.72
N PHE A 6 34.22 -4.48 15.98
CA PHE A 6 32.80 -4.80 16.10
C PHE A 6 32.56 -5.96 17.07
N PRO A 7 31.48 -5.91 17.88
CA PRO A 7 31.08 -7.05 18.71
C PRO A 7 30.85 -8.31 17.86
N THR A 8 31.29 -9.48 18.35
CA THR A 8 31.13 -10.75 17.63
C THR A 8 29.67 -11.17 17.44
N SER A 9 28.75 -10.64 18.26
CA SER A 9 27.31 -10.86 18.18
C SER A 9 26.59 -9.94 17.18
N LEU A 10 27.30 -9.02 16.51
CA LEU A 10 26.68 -8.06 15.60
C LEU A 10 26.14 -8.77 14.35
N THR A 11 24.84 -8.61 14.10
CA THR A 11 24.13 -9.22 12.96
C THR A 11 23.87 -8.26 11.81
N GLU A 12 23.85 -6.96 12.08
CA GLU A 12 23.59 -5.91 11.09
C GLU A 12 24.59 -4.78 11.24
N LEU A 13 25.18 -4.35 10.13
CA LEU A 13 26.11 -3.24 10.08
C LEU A 13 25.71 -2.32 8.92
N ASN A 14 25.35 -1.09 9.25
CA ASN A 14 25.01 -0.04 8.30
C ASN A 14 25.97 1.13 8.47
N PHE A 15 26.74 1.39 7.42
CA PHE A 15 27.58 2.58 7.31
C PHE A 15 26.78 3.70 6.65
N ARG A 16 26.34 4.68 7.45
CA ARG A 16 25.59 5.84 6.96
C ARG A 16 26.51 6.95 6.48
N GLY A 17 26.89 6.88 5.21
CA GLY A 17 27.63 7.92 4.49
C GLY A 17 29.09 8.09 4.92
N GLY A 18 29.84 8.83 4.08
CA GLY A 18 31.23 9.19 4.32
C GLY A 18 32.24 8.25 3.67
N ASN A 19 33.45 8.76 3.46
CA ASN A 19 34.58 7.99 2.92
C ASN A 19 35.08 7.03 3.99
N ILE A 20 34.57 5.80 3.99
CA ILE A 20 35.14 4.72 4.80
C ILE A 20 36.32 4.11 4.04
N ASP A 21 37.46 3.96 4.72
CA ASP A 21 38.60 3.22 4.19
C ASP A 21 38.22 1.76 3.89
N ALA A 22 39.06 1.09 3.09
CA ALA A 22 38.94 -0.33 2.81
C ALA A 22 38.73 -1.17 4.08
N ILE A 23 37.74 -2.06 4.02
CA ILE A 23 37.46 -3.02 5.08
C ILE A 23 38.49 -4.15 4.97
N GLY A 24 39.39 -4.23 5.96
CA GLY A 24 40.42 -5.27 6.01
C GLY A 24 39.90 -6.63 6.49
N PRO A 25 40.71 -7.70 6.32
CA PRO A 25 40.39 -9.02 6.86
C PRO A 25 40.16 -9.00 8.38
N GLY A 26 39.22 -9.81 8.87
CA GLY A 26 38.88 -9.95 10.28
C GLY A 26 38.16 -8.74 10.91
N VAL A 27 37.82 -7.72 10.12
CA VAL A 27 37.05 -6.56 10.59
C VAL A 27 35.57 -6.93 10.73
N LEU A 28 34.99 -7.60 9.74
CA LEU A 28 33.57 -7.96 9.76
C LEU A 28 33.30 -9.08 10.78
N PRO A 29 32.29 -8.93 11.67
CA PRO A 29 32.00 -9.92 12.70
C PRO A 29 31.43 -11.22 12.09
N PRO A 30 31.72 -12.40 12.66
CA PRO A 30 31.42 -13.69 12.05
C PRO A 30 29.92 -14.03 11.95
N LEU A 31 29.05 -13.33 12.70
CA LEU A 31 27.60 -13.52 12.69
C LEU A 31 26.86 -12.45 11.86
N LEU A 32 27.59 -11.65 11.09
CA LEU A 32 26.99 -10.59 10.28
C LEU A 32 26.09 -11.19 9.20
N ARG A 33 24.84 -10.77 9.17
CA ARG A 33 23.82 -11.17 8.19
C ARG A 33 23.49 -10.08 7.19
N LYS A 34 23.66 -8.81 7.58
CA LYS A 34 23.38 -7.64 6.76
C LYS A 34 24.53 -6.64 6.79
N LEU A 35 25.02 -6.27 5.62
CA LEU A 35 26.04 -5.23 5.43
C LEU A 35 25.53 -4.19 4.44
N GLU A 36 25.42 -2.95 4.90
CA GLU A 36 25.11 -1.80 4.04
C GLU A 36 26.31 -0.87 3.98
N LEU A 37 26.91 -0.79 2.80
CA LEU A 37 28.02 0.11 2.52
C LEU A 37 27.49 1.49 2.07
N PRO A 38 28.22 2.57 2.37
CA PRO A 38 27.87 3.90 1.90
C PRO A 38 28.14 3.99 0.40
N ASN A 39 27.48 4.93 -0.27
CA ASN A 39 27.54 5.06 -1.72
C ASN A 39 28.95 5.39 -2.21
N GLU A 40 29.74 6.08 -1.38
CA GLU A 40 31.12 6.48 -1.66
C GLU A 40 32.13 5.33 -1.49
N TYR A 41 31.70 4.15 -1.01
CA TYR A 41 32.61 3.02 -0.81
C TYR A 41 33.06 2.42 -2.15
N ASN A 42 34.35 2.62 -2.46
CA ASN A 42 34.98 2.25 -3.72
C ASN A 42 36.09 1.19 -3.56
N HIS A 43 35.99 0.34 -2.54
CA HIS A 43 36.95 -0.71 -2.26
C HIS A 43 36.31 -2.10 -2.37
N PRO A 44 37.09 -3.16 -2.69
CA PRO A 44 36.56 -4.52 -2.65
C PRO A 44 36.17 -4.92 -1.23
N LEU A 45 35.25 -5.87 -1.10
CA LEU A 45 35.03 -6.58 0.15
C LEU A 45 36.22 -7.51 0.44
N PRO A 46 36.53 -7.76 1.73
CA PRO A 46 37.60 -8.67 2.08
C PRO A 46 37.22 -10.13 1.77
N PHE A 47 38.21 -10.96 1.46
CA PHE A 47 37.98 -12.35 1.03
C PHE A 47 37.37 -13.24 2.14
N ASP A 48 37.51 -12.85 3.39
CA ASP A 48 36.99 -13.51 4.59
C ASP A 48 35.65 -12.91 5.05
N THR A 49 34.89 -12.34 4.12
CA THR A 49 33.53 -11.86 4.41
C THR A 49 32.69 -13.01 5.01
N PRO A 50 31.92 -12.76 6.09
CA PRO A 50 31.20 -13.82 6.80
C PRO A 50 30.28 -14.63 5.90
N ILE A 51 30.36 -15.97 6.00
CA ILE A 51 29.46 -16.89 5.27
C ILE A 51 28.00 -16.81 5.73
N THR A 52 27.73 -16.07 6.80
CA THR A 52 26.38 -15.74 7.27
C THR A 52 25.79 -14.52 6.57
N LEU A 53 26.55 -13.81 5.74
CA LEU A 53 26.09 -12.58 5.09
C LEU A 53 25.06 -12.89 4.01
N GLU A 54 23.82 -12.46 4.21
CA GLU A 54 22.69 -12.74 3.33
C GLU A 54 22.24 -11.50 2.54
N ILE A 55 22.36 -10.31 3.12
CA ILE A 55 21.94 -9.04 2.52
C ILE A 55 23.16 -8.12 2.38
N LEU A 56 23.39 -7.66 1.16
CA LEU A 56 24.51 -6.77 0.84
C LEU A 56 24.03 -5.56 0.04
N LYS A 57 24.25 -4.35 0.55
CA LYS A 57 24.22 -3.11 -0.27
C LYS A 57 25.65 -2.72 -0.61
N LEU A 58 25.94 -2.63 -1.90
CA LEU A 58 27.23 -2.17 -2.41
C LEU A 58 27.27 -0.64 -2.51
N GLY A 59 28.48 -0.10 -2.33
CA GLY A 59 28.80 1.28 -2.73
C GLY A 59 29.19 1.35 -4.21
N CYS A 60 29.96 2.36 -4.60
CA CYS A 60 30.41 2.57 -5.99
C CYS A 60 31.53 1.63 -6.47
N TYR A 61 31.94 0.63 -5.69
CA TYR A 61 32.92 -0.36 -6.16
C TYR A 61 32.34 -1.27 -7.26
N PRO A 62 32.98 -1.38 -8.44
CA PRO A 62 32.47 -2.22 -9.51
C PRO A 62 32.52 -3.70 -9.13
N ILE A 63 31.42 -4.41 -9.38
CA ILE A 63 31.36 -5.85 -9.18
C ILE A 63 32.38 -6.54 -10.11
N LYS A 64 33.18 -7.41 -9.53
CA LYS A 64 34.07 -8.33 -10.25
C LYS A 64 33.66 -9.76 -9.92
N ASN A 65 33.93 -10.70 -10.83
CA ASN A 65 33.71 -12.12 -10.60
C ASN A 65 34.28 -12.57 -9.24
N GLY A 66 33.43 -13.17 -8.40
CA GLY A 66 33.80 -13.61 -7.04
C GLY A 66 33.84 -12.50 -5.98
N GLY A 67 33.49 -11.26 -6.33
CA GLY A 67 33.46 -10.11 -5.40
C GLY A 67 32.24 -10.08 -4.48
N ILE A 68 31.21 -10.88 -4.77
CA ILE A 68 30.03 -11.05 -3.92
C ILE A 68 30.14 -12.42 -3.22
N PRO A 69 29.98 -12.50 -1.89
CA PRO A 69 29.98 -13.76 -1.18
C PRO A 69 28.84 -14.71 -1.61
N SER A 70 29.12 -16.01 -1.67
CA SER A 70 28.14 -17.04 -2.09
C SER A 70 26.93 -17.20 -1.16
N SER A 71 27.01 -16.66 0.05
CA SER A 71 25.92 -16.62 1.02
C SER A 71 24.88 -15.55 0.71
N VAL A 72 25.22 -14.53 -0.10
CA VAL A 72 24.32 -13.43 -0.41
C VAL A 72 23.09 -13.94 -1.18
N ARG A 73 21.91 -13.47 -0.76
CA ARG A 73 20.60 -13.76 -1.34
C ARG A 73 19.90 -12.48 -1.80
N GLU A 74 20.18 -11.37 -1.15
CA GLU A 74 19.66 -10.05 -1.52
C GLU A 74 20.81 -9.08 -1.79
N LEU A 75 20.79 -8.46 -2.96
CA LEU A 75 21.81 -7.50 -3.38
C LEU A 75 21.15 -6.18 -3.74
N VAL A 76 21.66 -5.10 -3.17
CA VAL A 76 21.31 -3.74 -3.58
C VAL A 76 22.50 -3.15 -4.34
N LEU A 77 22.28 -2.85 -5.62
CA LEU A 77 23.23 -2.16 -6.47
C LEU A 77 23.07 -0.65 -6.31
N GLY A 78 24.17 0.03 -6.05
CA GLY A 78 24.29 1.48 -6.03
C GLY A 78 25.58 1.93 -6.72
N GLY A 79 25.75 3.26 -6.82
CA GLY A 79 26.95 3.90 -7.34
C GLY A 79 27.28 3.64 -8.81
N GLU A 80 28.54 3.85 -9.18
CA GLU A 80 29.02 3.95 -10.58
C GLU A 80 29.09 2.60 -11.35
N GLN A 81 28.27 1.60 -11.01
CA GLN A 81 28.21 0.36 -11.79
C GLN A 81 27.73 0.66 -13.21
N ILE A 82 28.62 0.50 -14.20
CA ILE A 82 28.37 0.86 -15.59
C ILE A 82 27.62 -0.25 -16.33
N ALA A 83 27.99 -1.51 -16.10
CA ALA A 83 27.42 -2.65 -16.81
C ALA A 83 27.46 -3.92 -15.95
N LEU A 84 26.53 -4.84 -16.19
CA LEU A 84 26.60 -6.22 -15.70
C LEU A 84 26.69 -7.19 -16.87
N HIS A 85 27.60 -8.15 -16.72
CA HIS A 85 27.83 -9.24 -17.64
C HIS A 85 27.39 -10.57 -17.01
N LYS A 86 27.24 -11.58 -17.87
CA LYS A 86 26.90 -12.93 -17.44
C LYS A 86 27.97 -13.47 -16.48
N GLY A 87 27.54 -13.84 -15.28
CA GLY A 87 28.39 -14.42 -14.24
C GLY A 87 28.83 -13.43 -13.15
N ASP A 88 28.64 -12.13 -13.34
CA ASP A 88 28.98 -11.11 -12.33
C ASP A 88 28.12 -11.27 -11.07
N LEU A 89 26.85 -11.61 -11.27
CA LEU A 89 25.90 -11.94 -10.21
C LEU A 89 25.85 -13.45 -9.99
N LEU A 90 25.76 -13.84 -8.72
CA LEU A 90 25.74 -15.24 -8.31
C LEU A 90 24.37 -15.90 -8.54
N MET A 91 24.38 -17.18 -8.94
CA MET A 91 23.18 -18.01 -9.11
C MET A 91 22.44 -18.33 -7.81
N THR A 92 22.91 -17.81 -6.68
CA THR A 92 22.24 -17.90 -5.37
C THR A 92 21.36 -16.69 -5.09
N LEU A 93 21.46 -15.63 -5.91
CA LEU A 93 20.74 -14.38 -5.69
C LEU A 93 19.24 -14.57 -5.94
N ILE A 94 18.41 -14.17 -4.98
CA ILE A 94 16.95 -14.26 -5.03
C ILE A 94 16.32 -12.89 -5.28
N ARG A 95 16.92 -11.84 -4.70
CA ARG A 95 16.45 -10.46 -4.83
C ARG A 95 17.56 -9.54 -5.33
N LEU A 96 17.22 -8.73 -6.32
CA LEU A 96 18.07 -7.70 -6.87
C LEU A 96 17.34 -6.35 -6.82
N ASP A 97 17.86 -5.44 -6.01
CA ASP A 97 17.40 -4.05 -5.99
C ASP A 97 18.44 -3.17 -6.71
N ILE A 98 17.99 -2.34 -7.64
CA ILE A 98 18.84 -1.41 -8.41
C ILE A 98 18.44 0.00 -8.00
N ASN A 99 19.36 0.72 -7.37
CA ASN A 99 19.14 2.12 -6.99
C ASN A 99 19.36 3.04 -8.19
N VAL A 100 18.28 3.44 -8.84
CA VAL A 100 18.30 4.18 -10.12
C VAL A 100 18.71 5.64 -9.98
N ASN A 101 18.84 6.15 -8.75
CA ASN A 101 19.38 7.47 -8.45
C ASN A 101 20.91 7.48 -8.43
N GLU A 102 21.50 6.32 -8.17
CA GLU A 102 22.95 6.19 -7.96
C GLU A 102 23.61 5.36 -9.05
N CYS A 103 22.84 4.55 -9.76
CA CYS A 103 23.31 3.53 -10.68
C CYS A 103 22.55 3.60 -12.01
N ASN A 104 23.27 3.73 -13.12
CA ASN A 104 22.77 3.55 -14.49
C ASN A 104 23.42 2.30 -15.10
N VAL A 105 23.19 1.15 -14.47
CA VAL A 105 23.79 -0.10 -14.90
C VAL A 105 23.16 -0.61 -16.20
N GLN A 106 24.00 -0.85 -17.20
CA GLN A 106 23.59 -1.55 -18.41
C GLN A 106 23.32 -3.03 -18.11
N LEU A 107 22.06 -3.43 -18.30
CA LEU A 107 21.62 -4.81 -18.13
C LEU A 107 21.57 -5.53 -19.48
N ASN A 108 22.39 -6.57 -19.62
CA ASN A 108 22.43 -7.42 -20.82
C ASN A 108 21.64 -8.72 -20.61
N VAL A 109 21.26 -9.38 -21.70
CA VAL A 109 20.66 -10.73 -21.62
C VAL A 109 21.59 -11.68 -20.86
N GLY A 110 21.07 -12.31 -19.80
CA GLY A 110 21.83 -13.21 -18.93
C GLY A 110 22.72 -12.53 -17.88
N SER A 111 22.68 -11.20 -17.75
CA SER A 111 23.35 -10.48 -16.65
C SER A 111 22.68 -10.72 -15.29
N ILE A 112 21.36 -10.94 -15.29
CA ILE A 112 20.58 -11.30 -14.11
C ILE A 112 20.40 -12.82 -14.07
N PRO A 113 20.76 -13.50 -12.98
CA PRO A 113 20.62 -14.95 -12.82
C PRO A 113 19.15 -15.42 -12.82
N GLU A 114 18.87 -16.61 -13.34
CA GLU A 114 17.51 -17.23 -13.32
C GLU A 114 16.99 -17.54 -11.91
N SER A 115 17.86 -17.51 -10.89
CA SER A 115 17.47 -17.65 -9.49
C SER A 115 16.74 -16.43 -8.92
N VAL A 116 16.82 -15.27 -9.59
CA VAL A 116 16.24 -14.02 -9.11
C VAL A 116 14.72 -14.05 -9.29
N GLU A 117 14.01 -13.93 -8.17
CA GLU A 117 12.55 -13.91 -8.11
C GLU A 117 11.99 -12.49 -7.93
N ILE A 118 12.76 -11.57 -7.34
CA ILE A 118 12.34 -10.21 -7.01
C ILE A 118 13.33 -9.22 -7.62
N ILE A 119 12.82 -8.29 -8.43
CA ILE A 119 13.61 -7.19 -8.97
C ILE A 119 12.93 -5.87 -8.66
N ASN A 120 13.66 -4.95 -8.03
CA ASN A 120 13.16 -3.61 -7.77
C ASN A 120 14.09 -2.55 -8.33
N PHE A 121 13.56 -1.67 -9.17
CA PHE A 121 14.17 -0.41 -9.53
C PHE A 121 13.68 0.62 -8.50
N ILE A 122 14.57 0.96 -7.56
CA ILE A 122 14.25 1.81 -6.40
C ILE A 122 14.89 3.19 -6.55
N THR A 123 14.17 4.22 -6.14
CA THR A 123 14.68 5.59 -6.03
C THR A 123 15.03 5.87 -4.57
N ALA A 124 16.30 6.13 -4.26
CA ALA A 124 16.71 6.60 -2.95
C ALA A 124 16.27 8.07 -2.76
N GLU A 125 15.21 8.27 -1.98
CA GLU A 125 14.73 9.55 -1.45
C GLU A 125 13.83 10.41 -2.35
N GLN A 126 12.86 11.06 -1.70
CA GLN A 126 11.80 11.89 -2.30
C GLN A 126 12.32 13.20 -2.91
N ASN A 127 13.59 13.58 -2.69
CA ASN A 127 14.14 14.89 -3.03
C ASN A 127 15.39 14.83 -3.93
N SER A 128 15.76 13.65 -4.46
CA SER A 128 16.88 13.58 -5.41
C SER A 128 16.40 14.02 -6.81
N PRO A 129 17.02 15.05 -7.43
CA PRO A 129 16.46 15.75 -8.59
C PRO A 129 16.71 15.07 -9.95
N SER A 130 17.22 13.84 -10.00
CA SER A 130 17.45 13.15 -11.26
C SER A 130 17.67 11.66 -11.04
N THR A 131 16.84 10.83 -11.68
CA THR A 131 17.22 9.43 -11.93
C THR A 131 18.27 9.42 -13.04
N SER A 132 19.37 8.71 -12.86
CA SER A 132 20.39 8.54 -13.92
C SER A 132 20.06 7.37 -14.84
N TYR A 133 19.13 6.50 -14.44
CA TYR A 133 18.82 5.28 -15.18
C TYR A 133 18.04 5.60 -16.46
N CYS A 134 18.71 5.52 -17.61
CA CYS A 134 18.17 5.93 -18.91
C CYS A 134 18.09 4.79 -19.94
N ASP A 135 18.50 3.57 -19.58
CA ASP A 135 18.62 2.49 -20.56
C ASP A 135 17.29 1.73 -20.76
N GLU A 136 16.94 1.55 -22.02
CA GLU A 136 15.80 0.74 -22.44
C GLU A 136 16.06 -0.73 -22.06
N LEU A 137 15.12 -1.33 -21.32
CA LEU A 137 15.22 -2.74 -20.97
C LEU A 137 14.84 -3.59 -22.18
N LEU A 138 15.79 -4.34 -22.71
CA LEU A 138 15.57 -5.20 -23.87
C LEU A 138 14.79 -6.48 -23.50
N PRO A 139 13.99 -7.03 -24.43
CA PRO A 139 13.36 -8.34 -24.24
C PRO A 139 14.38 -9.42 -23.89
N GLY A 140 14.07 -10.22 -22.86
CA GLY A 140 14.93 -11.31 -22.37
C GLY A 140 16.03 -10.89 -21.38
N VAL A 141 16.14 -9.61 -21.01
CA VAL A 141 17.03 -9.17 -19.93
C VAL A 141 16.53 -9.63 -18.57
N LEU A 142 15.22 -9.51 -18.34
CA LEU A 142 14.57 -10.04 -17.14
C LEU A 142 14.44 -11.57 -17.26
N PRO A 143 14.96 -12.34 -16.29
CA PRO A 143 14.89 -13.80 -16.34
C PRO A 143 13.45 -14.29 -16.15
N SER A 144 13.19 -15.52 -16.61
CA SER A 144 11.86 -16.11 -16.57
C SER A 144 11.36 -16.40 -15.15
N GLY A 145 12.28 -16.56 -14.19
CA GLY A 145 12.01 -16.81 -12.78
C GLY A 145 11.45 -15.62 -11.99
N VAL A 146 11.43 -14.41 -12.56
CA VAL A 146 10.97 -13.20 -11.85
C VAL A 146 9.47 -13.26 -11.57
N LYS A 147 9.10 -13.18 -10.30
CA LYS A 147 7.71 -13.19 -9.81
C LYS A 147 7.22 -11.80 -9.40
N HIS A 148 8.13 -10.95 -8.90
CA HIS A 148 7.84 -9.61 -8.40
C HIS A 148 8.74 -8.59 -9.11
N LEU A 149 8.12 -7.58 -9.72
CA LEU A 149 8.84 -6.50 -10.40
C LEU A 149 8.33 -5.14 -9.92
N SER A 150 9.23 -4.29 -9.45
CA SER A 150 8.95 -2.87 -9.24
C SER A 150 9.73 -2.03 -10.23
N TRP A 151 9.03 -1.31 -11.11
CA TRP A 151 9.57 -0.45 -12.16
C TRP A 151 9.02 0.97 -11.97
N SER A 152 9.68 1.77 -11.12
CA SER A 152 9.19 3.09 -10.72
C SER A 152 10.32 4.12 -10.85
N PHE A 153 10.19 5.03 -11.82
CA PHE A 153 11.18 6.06 -12.10
C PHE A 153 10.54 7.42 -11.91
N LYS A 154 11.18 8.25 -11.08
CA LYS A 154 10.77 9.63 -10.89
C LYS A 154 11.42 10.49 -11.98
N ASP A 155 10.62 11.38 -12.57
CA ASP A 155 11.06 12.51 -13.40
C ASP A 155 11.70 12.19 -14.75
N TYR A 156 11.65 10.94 -15.25
CA TYR A 156 12.20 10.58 -16.56
C TYR A 156 11.21 9.88 -17.49
N PRO A 157 11.11 10.32 -18.76
CA PRO A 157 10.37 9.58 -19.77
C PRO A 157 11.11 8.29 -20.08
N PHE A 158 10.41 7.16 -19.95
CA PHE A 158 10.92 5.85 -20.36
C PHE A 158 10.05 5.24 -21.45
N THR A 159 10.60 4.27 -22.17
CA THR A 159 9.89 3.50 -23.19
C THR A 159 9.89 2.03 -22.82
N LEU A 160 8.75 1.37 -22.97
CA LEU A 160 8.62 -0.08 -22.78
C LEU A 160 8.54 -0.74 -24.14
N SER A 161 9.54 -1.54 -24.49
CA SER A 161 9.49 -2.37 -25.69
C SER A 161 8.44 -3.48 -25.53
N GLU A 162 7.90 -3.96 -26.65
CA GLU A 162 7.02 -5.14 -26.62
C GLU A 162 7.76 -6.35 -26.05
N ASN A 163 7.06 -7.17 -25.25
CA ASN A 163 7.61 -8.40 -24.64
C ASN A 163 8.81 -8.19 -23.70
N VAL A 164 8.98 -6.99 -23.16
CA VAL A 164 10.03 -6.70 -22.16
C VAL A 164 9.84 -7.46 -20.85
N PHE A 165 8.59 -7.71 -20.46
CA PHE A 165 8.24 -8.36 -19.21
C PHE A 165 8.03 -9.87 -19.39
N PRO A 166 8.68 -10.74 -18.60
CA PRO A 166 8.47 -12.18 -18.67
C PRO A 166 7.08 -12.57 -18.15
N ASN A 167 6.54 -13.67 -18.68
CA ASN A 167 5.24 -14.21 -18.29
C ASN A 167 5.22 -14.83 -16.88
N GLY A 168 6.33 -14.86 -16.14
CA GLY A 168 6.39 -15.34 -14.75
C GLY A 168 5.90 -14.34 -13.70
N ILE A 169 5.74 -13.06 -14.07
CA ILE A 169 5.45 -11.99 -13.10
C ILE A 169 4.01 -12.09 -12.60
N SER A 170 3.87 -12.25 -11.29
CA SER A 170 2.57 -12.32 -10.59
C SER A 170 2.20 -11.00 -9.90
N SER A 171 3.20 -10.18 -9.56
CA SER A 171 3.03 -8.91 -8.89
C SER A 171 3.91 -7.85 -9.53
N MET A 172 3.32 -6.70 -9.86
CA MET A 172 4.02 -5.62 -10.53
C MET A 172 3.68 -4.26 -9.93
N THR A 173 4.68 -3.41 -9.79
CA THR A 173 4.54 -1.98 -9.48
C THR A 173 5.09 -1.18 -10.64
N LEU A 174 4.30 -0.27 -11.22
CA LEU A 174 4.71 0.63 -12.30
C LEU A 174 4.45 2.09 -11.93
N ASP A 175 5.37 2.98 -12.25
CA ASP A 175 5.08 4.41 -12.32
C ASP A 175 4.96 4.85 -13.79
N THR A 176 3.78 5.31 -14.18
CA THR A 176 3.45 5.75 -15.53
C THR A 176 3.28 7.27 -15.63
N SER A 177 3.63 8.03 -14.58
CA SER A 177 3.41 9.49 -14.52
C SER A 177 4.17 10.28 -15.59
N TYR A 178 5.34 9.79 -15.98
CA TYR A 178 6.21 10.39 -17.00
C TYR A 178 6.22 9.62 -18.31
N TYR A 179 5.34 8.62 -18.47
CA TYR A 179 5.29 7.81 -19.68
C TYR A 179 4.61 8.57 -20.82
N THR A 180 5.31 8.76 -21.94
CA THR A 180 4.87 9.60 -23.06
C THR A 180 4.31 8.84 -24.25
N LYS A 181 4.46 7.50 -24.27
CA LYS A 181 3.99 6.62 -25.36
C LYS A 181 2.77 5.80 -24.92
N THR A 182 2.39 4.81 -25.74
CA THR A 182 1.41 3.77 -25.39
C THR A 182 2.10 2.62 -24.66
N ILE A 183 1.53 2.16 -23.54
CA ILE A 183 2.11 1.10 -22.69
C ILE A 183 1.76 -0.25 -23.34
N PRO A 184 2.71 -1.16 -23.58
CA PRO A 184 2.36 -2.48 -24.12
C PRO A 184 1.44 -3.24 -23.15
N LYS A 185 0.60 -4.14 -23.66
CA LYS A 185 -0.27 -4.97 -22.80
C LYS A 185 0.60 -5.75 -21.81
N LEU A 186 0.28 -5.65 -20.53
CA LEU A 186 1.05 -6.31 -19.48
C LEU A 186 0.82 -7.83 -19.50
N PRO A 187 1.77 -8.63 -18.99
CA PRO A 187 1.66 -10.09 -18.93
C PRO A 187 0.36 -10.57 -18.27
N MET A 188 -0.28 -11.58 -18.87
CA MET A 188 -1.53 -12.17 -18.41
C MET A 188 -1.44 -12.92 -17.07
N SER A 189 -0.23 -13.14 -16.57
CA SER A 189 0.07 -13.78 -15.28
C SER A 189 -0.02 -12.84 -14.08
N ILE A 190 -0.09 -11.52 -14.29
CA ILE A 190 -0.14 -10.55 -13.20
C ILE A 190 -1.48 -10.66 -12.48
N GLU A 191 -1.42 -10.92 -11.18
CA GLU A 191 -2.58 -10.98 -10.30
C GLU A 191 -2.68 -9.73 -9.41
N ASN A 192 -1.55 -9.10 -9.10
CA ASN A 192 -1.47 -7.92 -8.25
C ASN A 192 -0.71 -6.79 -8.99
N LEU A 193 -1.38 -5.65 -9.19
CA LEU A 193 -0.81 -4.52 -9.91
C LEU A 193 -0.94 -3.24 -9.08
N VAL A 194 0.18 -2.53 -8.96
CA VAL A 194 0.26 -1.20 -8.35
C VAL A 194 0.70 -0.20 -9.42
N ILE A 195 -0.07 0.85 -9.63
CA ILE A 195 0.21 1.90 -10.61
C ILE A 195 0.33 3.24 -9.91
N TYR A 196 1.38 3.99 -10.22
CA TYR A 196 1.48 5.43 -9.93
C TYR A 196 1.28 6.19 -11.23
N CYS A 197 0.39 7.18 -11.24
CA CYS A 197 0.04 7.88 -12.48
C CYS A 197 -0.48 9.30 -12.25
N THR A 198 -0.38 10.12 -13.28
CA THR A 198 -1.16 11.36 -13.41
C THR A 198 -2.47 11.11 -14.14
N LYS A 199 -2.44 10.20 -15.13
CA LYS A 199 -3.58 9.74 -15.92
C LYS A 199 -3.51 8.23 -16.09
N PHE A 200 -4.61 7.54 -15.78
CA PHE A 200 -4.68 6.08 -15.79
C PHE A 200 -5.43 5.60 -17.03
N HIS A 201 -4.84 4.67 -17.77
CA HIS A 201 -5.47 4.04 -18.92
C HIS A 201 -5.64 2.55 -18.67
N THR A 202 -6.77 1.96 -19.08
CA THR A 202 -7.04 0.54 -18.78
C THR A 202 -6.58 -0.43 -19.88
N TYR A 203 -6.22 0.05 -21.07
CA TYR A 203 -5.95 -0.83 -22.23
C TYR A 203 -4.77 -1.79 -22.06
N TYR A 204 -3.83 -1.50 -21.15
CA TYR A 204 -2.67 -2.35 -20.87
C TYR A 204 -2.90 -3.33 -19.71
N ILE A 205 -4.04 -3.22 -19.02
CA ILE A 205 -4.36 -4.03 -17.84
C ILE A 205 -4.66 -5.47 -18.30
N PRO A 206 -4.08 -6.48 -17.64
CA PRO A 206 -4.31 -7.87 -18.01
C PRO A 206 -5.68 -8.36 -17.52
N ASP A 207 -6.35 -9.18 -18.33
CA ASP A 207 -7.74 -9.60 -18.07
C ASP A 207 -7.88 -10.56 -16.87
N ARG A 208 -6.77 -11.07 -16.32
CA ARG A 208 -6.75 -11.96 -15.13
C ARG A 208 -6.46 -11.24 -13.81
N LEU A 209 -6.29 -9.91 -13.85
CA LEU A 209 -5.91 -9.14 -12.68
C LEU A 209 -6.93 -9.29 -11.53
N LYS A 210 -6.44 -9.55 -10.31
CA LYS A 210 -7.27 -9.72 -9.11
C LYS A 210 -7.24 -8.53 -8.18
N LYS A 211 -6.08 -7.89 -8.05
CA LYS A 211 -5.88 -6.73 -7.17
C LYS A 211 -5.26 -5.59 -7.94
N LEU A 212 -5.90 -4.42 -7.85
CA LEU A 212 -5.43 -3.19 -8.46
C LEU A 212 -5.29 -2.10 -7.41
N THR A 213 -4.12 -1.49 -7.32
CA THR A 213 -3.90 -0.26 -6.56
C THR A 213 -3.49 0.84 -7.52
N VAL A 214 -4.19 1.97 -7.50
CA VAL A 214 -3.85 3.14 -8.32
C VAL A 214 -3.59 4.34 -7.43
N PHE A 215 -2.38 4.88 -7.53
CA PHE A 215 -1.93 6.11 -6.90
C PHE A 215 -1.98 7.25 -7.92
N TYR A 216 -2.87 8.21 -7.72
CA TYR A 216 -2.96 9.41 -8.52
C TYR A 216 -2.11 10.53 -7.89
N TYR A 217 -1.18 11.09 -8.66
CA TYR A 217 -0.38 12.25 -8.22
C TYR A 217 -1.21 13.55 -8.20
N ARG A 218 -2.23 13.64 -9.04
CA ARG A 218 -3.14 14.79 -9.15
C ARG A 218 -4.58 14.32 -8.95
N ASN A 219 -5.40 14.38 -9.99
CA ASN A 219 -6.81 14.00 -9.97
C ASN A 219 -7.01 12.56 -10.42
N VAL A 220 -8.12 11.97 -10.00
CA VAL A 220 -8.59 10.67 -10.51
C VAL A 220 -9.06 10.85 -11.97
N ASP A 221 -8.21 10.48 -12.92
CA ASP A 221 -8.50 10.50 -14.36
C ASP A 221 -8.23 9.10 -14.93
N GLN A 222 -9.30 8.31 -15.08
CA GLN A 222 -9.27 6.98 -15.69
C GLN A 222 -9.92 7.01 -17.07
N ILE A 223 -9.23 6.44 -18.06
CA ILE A 223 -9.72 6.20 -19.41
C ILE A 223 -9.89 4.71 -19.68
N GLY A 224 -11.12 4.34 -19.99
CA GLY A 224 -11.52 2.97 -20.30
C GLY A 224 -12.12 2.24 -19.10
N GLU A 225 -12.64 1.05 -19.38
CA GLU A 225 -13.24 0.17 -18.39
C GLU A 225 -12.21 -0.81 -17.84
N LEU A 226 -12.36 -1.14 -16.56
CA LEU A 226 -11.53 -2.13 -15.89
C LEU A 226 -12.11 -3.54 -16.10
N PRO A 227 -11.26 -4.58 -16.15
CA PRO A 227 -11.75 -5.95 -16.26
C PRO A 227 -12.51 -6.36 -14.99
N ASP A 228 -13.64 -7.03 -15.21
CA ASP A 228 -14.55 -7.53 -14.18
C ASP A 228 -13.94 -8.63 -13.27
N THR A 229 -12.74 -9.10 -13.59
CA THR A 229 -11.97 -10.07 -12.80
C THR A 229 -11.32 -9.49 -11.56
N ILE A 230 -11.21 -8.15 -11.47
CA ILE A 230 -10.66 -7.45 -10.31
C ILE A 230 -11.60 -7.57 -9.12
N GLU A 231 -11.08 -8.12 -8.02
CA GLU A 231 -11.82 -8.37 -6.79
C GLU A 231 -11.52 -7.34 -5.70
N HIS A 232 -10.32 -6.76 -5.75
CA HIS A 232 -9.84 -5.77 -4.78
C HIS A 232 -9.28 -4.55 -5.49
N GLN A 233 -9.79 -3.36 -5.14
CA GLN A 233 -9.33 -2.09 -5.70
C GLN A 233 -8.99 -1.11 -4.58
N ILE A 234 -7.84 -0.47 -4.70
CA ILE A 234 -7.41 0.63 -3.84
C ILE A 234 -7.19 1.85 -4.75
N ILE A 235 -7.90 2.94 -4.47
CA ILE A 235 -7.72 4.22 -5.14
C ILE A 235 -7.14 5.18 -4.11
N LYS A 236 -5.94 5.69 -4.38
CA LYS A 236 -5.27 6.65 -3.52
C LYS A 236 -4.86 7.87 -4.29
N THR A 237 -5.00 9.04 -3.68
CA THR A 237 -4.45 10.29 -4.19
C THR A 237 -3.32 10.76 -3.27
N LEU A 238 -2.26 11.28 -3.87
CA LEU A 238 -1.07 11.71 -3.14
C LEU A 238 -1.10 13.19 -2.78
N ASN A 239 -1.84 14.01 -3.53
CA ASN A 239 -2.02 15.42 -3.24
C ASN A 239 -3.34 15.67 -2.49
N SER A 240 -3.25 16.17 -1.26
CA SER A 240 -4.39 16.47 -0.39
C SER A 240 -5.13 17.76 -0.74
N ASP A 241 -4.50 18.64 -1.51
CA ASP A 241 -4.93 20.03 -1.65
C ASP A 241 -5.99 20.19 -2.73
N HIS A 242 -6.21 19.15 -3.53
CA HIS A 242 -7.25 19.13 -4.55
C HIS A 242 -8.25 18.05 -4.21
N SER A 243 -9.50 18.41 -4.40
CA SER A 243 -10.63 17.50 -4.34
C SER A 243 -10.85 16.84 -5.69
N TYR A 244 -11.40 15.63 -5.68
CA TYR A 244 -11.73 14.92 -6.93
C TYR A 244 -13.10 14.27 -6.86
N SER A 245 -13.68 14.09 -8.05
CA SER A 245 -14.96 13.43 -8.23
C SER A 245 -14.75 11.97 -8.60
N ILE A 246 -15.58 11.11 -8.04
CA ILE A 246 -15.66 9.69 -8.40
C ILE A 246 -16.82 9.52 -9.38
N TYR A 247 -16.69 8.56 -10.30
CA TYR A 247 -17.72 8.22 -11.27
C TYR A 247 -17.79 6.69 -11.50
N ASN A 248 -18.92 6.19 -12.00
CA ASN A 248 -19.22 4.75 -11.99
C ASN A 248 -18.24 3.89 -12.81
N SER A 249 -17.65 4.41 -13.89
CA SER A 249 -16.71 3.64 -14.72
C SER A 249 -15.35 3.37 -14.06
N LEU A 250 -15.10 3.94 -12.88
CA LEU A 250 -13.91 3.62 -12.06
C LEU A 250 -13.94 2.20 -11.48
N PHE A 251 -15.12 1.58 -11.38
CA PHE A 251 -15.28 0.33 -10.63
C PHE A 251 -15.62 -0.85 -11.54
N PRO A 252 -14.92 -1.99 -11.37
CA PRO A 252 -15.35 -3.27 -11.92
C PRO A 252 -16.70 -3.70 -11.34
N LYS A 253 -17.49 -4.44 -12.12
CA LYS A 253 -18.86 -4.84 -11.73
C LYS A 253 -18.90 -5.79 -10.54
N TYR A 254 -17.94 -6.71 -10.43
CA TYR A 254 -17.91 -7.77 -9.40
C TYR A 254 -16.92 -7.50 -8.27
N LEU A 255 -16.55 -6.23 -8.06
CA LEU A 255 -15.61 -5.81 -7.02
C LEU A 255 -16.10 -6.23 -5.62
N LYS A 256 -15.24 -6.90 -4.84
CA LYS A 256 -15.56 -7.37 -3.48
C LYS A 256 -15.11 -6.40 -2.41
N SER A 257 -13.96 -5.77 -2.61
CA SER A 257 -13.34 -4.84 -1.66
C SER A 257 -12.90 -3.56 -2.35
N LEU A 258 -13.24 -2.43 -1.75
CA LEU A 258 -12.86 -1.11 -2.22
C LEU A 258 -12.25 -0.30 -1.06
N GLU A 259 -11.06 0.26 -1.29
CA GLU A 259 -10.46 1.26 -0.42
C GLU A 259 -10.23 2.54 -1.19
N ILE A 260 -10.66 3.67 -0.61
CA ILE A 260 -10.47 4.99 -1.19
C ILE A 260 -9.78 5.87 -0.14
N ILE A 261 -8.67 6.49 -0.55
CA ILE A 261 -7.84 7.34 0.30
C ILE A 261 -7.62 8.67 -0.43
N GLY A 262 -8.17 9.76 0.10
CA GLY A 262 -8.04 11.09 -0.52
C GLY A 262 -9.24 12.00 -0.31
N ASN A 263 -9.08 13.27 -0.71
CA ASN A 263 -10.11 14.29 -0.55
C ASN A 263 -11.16 14.22 -1.68
N ILE A 264 -12.39 13.78 -1.37
CA ILE A 264 -13.46 13.59 -2.36
C ILE A 264 -14.59 14.57 -2.13
N GLN A 265 -14.91 15.36 -3.16
CA GLN A 265 -15.90 16.44 -3.07
C GLN A 265 -17.31 16.06 -3.48
N GLN A 266 -17.45 15.27 -4.55
CA GLN A 266 -18.75 14.97 -5.14
C GLN A 266 -18.79 13.53 -5.62
N SER A 267 -19.86 12.84 -5.25
CA SER A 267 -20.13 11.51 -5.77
C SER A 267 -21.63 11.24 -5.78
N TYR A 268 -22.26 11.42 -6.95
CA TYR A 268 -23.51 10.74 -7.28
C TYR A 268 -23.18 9.34 -7.84
N VAL A 269 -22.42 8.58 -7.06
CA VAL A 269 -21.80 7.33 -7.50
C VAL A 269 -22.55 6.16 -6.92
N CYS A 270 -23.03 5.27 -7.78
CA CYS A 270 -23.58 4.00 -7.37
C CYS A 270 -22.45 2.99 -7.25
N LEU A 271 -22.02 2.72 -6.01
CA LEU A 271 -21.03 1.68 -5.75
C LEU A 271 -21.55 0.30 -6.20
N PRO A 272 -20.68 -0.57 -6.75
CA PRO A 272 -21.07 -1.94 -7.13
C PRO A 272 -21.73 -2.69 -5.96
N LYS A 273 -22.88 -3.33 -6.23
CA LYS A 273 -23.66 -4.09 -5.22
C LYS A 273 -22.94 -5.33 -4.69
N SER A 274 -21.87 -5.74 -5.37
CA SER A 274 -20.97 -6.86 -5.06
C SER A 274 -20.02 -6.55 -3.89
N ILE A 275 -19.83 -5.28 -3.55
CA ILE A 275 -18.89 -4.86 -2.50
C ILE A 275 -19.37 -5.38 -1.14
N THR A 276 -18.45 -6.02 -0.42
CA THR A 276 -18.64 -6.54 0.94
C THR A 276 -17.74 -5.83 1.96
N SER A 277 -16.67 -5.17 1.50
CA SER A 277 -15.76 -4.40 2.34
C SER A 277 -15.48 -3.04 1.70
N LEU A 278 -15.76 -1.97 2.44
CA LEU A 278 -15.54 -0.58 2.03
C LEU A 278 -14.70 0.14 3.07
N LYS A 279 -13.59 0.74 2.64
CA LYS A 279 -12.74 1.59 3.48
C LYS A 279 -12.58 2.97 2.86
N LEU A 280 -12.86 4.01 3.65
CA LEU A 280 -12.83 5.40 3.25
C LEU A 280 -11.90 6.17 4.20
N THR A 281 -10.91 6.87 3.66
CA THR A 281 -9.89 7.57 4.47
C THR A 281 -9.69 9.00 3.96
N LYS A 282 -9.73 10.00 4.87
CA LYS A 282 -9.51 11.44 4.57
C LYS A 282 -10.50 12.09 3.57
N MET A 283 -11.80 11.88 3.77
CA MET A 283 -12.89 12.40 2.92
C MET A 283 -13.42 13.74 3.45
N PHE A 284 -12.65 14.83 3.33
CA PHE A 284 -12.92 16.09 4.04
C PHE A 284 -14.27 16.75 3.73
N ASP A 285 -14.80 16.65 2.50
CA ASP A 285 -16.03 17.36 2.11
C ASP A 285 -17.32 16.52 2.18
N VAL A 286 -17.20 15.21 2.40
CA VAL A 286 -18.38 14.34 2.60
C VAL A 286 -19.05 14.58 3.95
N PHE A 287 -18.28 15.05 4.92
CA PHE A 287 -18.68 15.11 6.33
C PHE A 287 -18.62 16.53 6.91
N ASP A 288 -18.39 17.56 6.09
CA ASP A 288 -18.34 18.95 6.55
C ASP A 288 -19.69 19.37 7.13
N HIS A 289 -19.68 19.74 8.42
CA HIS A 289 -20.85 20.17 9.20
C HIS A 289 -21.50 21.47 8.68
N ASN A 290 -20.84 22.19 7.77
CA ASN A 290 -21.35 23.43 7.19
C ASN A 290 -22.09 23.24 5.86
N ILE A 291 -22.09 22.02 5.30
CA ILE A 291 -22.80 21.72 4.05
C ILE A 291 -24.06 20.93 4.40
N PRO A 292 -25.27 21.40 4.02
CA PRO A 292 -26.49 20.63 4.19
C PRO A 292 -26.33 19.23 3.56
N LEU A 293 -26.70 18.18 4.31
CA LEU A 293 -26.65 16.74 3.98
C LEU A 293 -27.36 16.32 2.66
N GLU A 294 -27.80 17.26 1.83
CA GLU A 294 -28.36 17.01 0.50
C GLU A 294 -27.28 16.85 -0.58
N THR A 295 -26.06 17.38 -0.39
CA THR A 295 -25.01 17.45 -1.45
C THR A 295 -23.72 16.66 -1.16
N GLY A 296 -23.44 16.30 0.09
CA GLY A 296 -22.33 15.41 0.47
C GLY A 296 -22.77 13.94 0.43
N PHE A 297 -21.90 13.03 -0.04
CA PHE A 297 -22.07 11.57 -0.21
C PHE A 297 -23.35 11.01 0.44
N GLN A 298 -24.44 10.89 -0.33
CA GLN A 298 -25.69 10.38 0.22
C GLN A 298 -25.49 8.92 0.64
N PHE A 299 -25.49 8.66 1.95
CA PHE A 299 -25.33 7.30 2.52
C PHE A 299 -26.42 6.31 2.14
N ASN A 300 -27.48 6.78 1.48
CA ASN A 300 -28.49 5.95 0.83
C ASN A 300 -27.92 5.05 -0.30
N ILE A 301 -26.63 5.17 -0.63
CA ILE A 301 -25.98 4.50 -1.75
C ILE A 301 -24.96 3.42 -1.29
N LEU A 302 -24.96 3.06 0.00
CA LEU A 302 -24.12 1.95 0.48
C LEU A 302 -24.52 0.62 -0.20
N PRO A 303 -23.55 -0.22 -0.62
CA PRO A 303 -23.83 -1.52 -1.20
C PRO A 303 -24.71 -2.38 -0.28
N PRO A 304 -25.77 -3.02 -0.79
CA PRO A 304 -26.74 -3.73 0.05
C PRO A 304 -26.16 -4.95 0.79
N ASN A 305 -25.02 -5.49 0.31
CA ASN A 305 -24.34 -6.66 0.86
C ASN A 305 -23.11 -6.30 1.69
N LEU A 306 -22.93 -5.02 2.05
CA LEU A 306 -21.76 -4.54 2.78
C LEU A 306 -21.68 -5.20 4.16
N GLN A 307 -20.54 -5.79 4.49
CA GLN A 307 -20.27 -6.46 5.77
C GLN A 307 -19.29 -5.66 6.64
N THR A 308 -18.34 -4.99 5.99
CA THR A 308 -17.29 -4.21 6.65
C THR A 308 -17.33 -2.79 6.11
N LEU A 309 -17.47 -1.81 7.01
CA LEU A 309 -17.35 -0.38 6.69
C LEU A 309 -16.31 0.25 7.62
N ILE A 310 -15.27 0.83 7.05
CA ILE A 310 -14.20 1.52 7.78
C ILE A 310 -14.14 2.95 7.28
N ILE A 311 -14.28 3.91 8.17
CA ILE A 311 -14.21 5.34 7.89
C ILE A 311 -13.14 5.90 8.83
N THR A 312 -12.03 6.40 8.30
CA THR A 312 -10.92 6.88 9.15
C THR A 312 -10.34 8.20 8.70
N ASN A 313 -9.71 8.90 9.64
CA ASN A 313 -9.04 10.17 9.43
C ASN A 313 -9.98 11.23 8.82
N GLN A 314 -11.21 11.29 9.31
CA GLN A 314 -12.23 12.26 8.88
C GLN A 314 -12.29 13.50 9.78
N ASN A 315 -11.59 13.47 10.92
CA ASN A 315 -11.75 14.45 12.00
C ASN A 315 -13.22 14.57 12.46
N MET A 316 -14.01 13.50 12.32
CA MET A 316 -15.39 13.48 12.77
C MET A 316 -15.47 13.11 14.24
N ASN A 317 -16.29 13.82 15.00
CA ASN A 317 -16.83 13.25 16.22
C ASN A 317 -18.09 12.46 15.87
N VAL A 318 -18.27 11.32 16.53
CA VAL A 318 -19.43 10.44 16.30
C VAL A 318 -20.74 11.13 16.66
N GLN A 319 -20.68 12.10 17.56
CA GLN A 319 -21.80 12.97 17.92
C GLN A 319 -22.28 13.85 16.76
N ASP A 320 -21.41 14.10 15.78
CA ASP A 320 -21.72 14.94 14.63
C ASP A 320 -22.27 14.13 13.45
N ILE A 321 -22.34 12.80 13.58
CA ILE A 321 -22.89 11.90 12.58
C ILE A 321 -24.41 11.82 12.76
N SER A 322 -25.14 12.23 11.72
CA SER A 322 -26.61 12.16 11.69
C SER A 322 -27.13 10.75 11.99
N GLU A 323 -28.19 10.65 12.80
CA GLU A 323 -28.86 9.36 13.06
C GLU A 323 -29.30 8.65 11.77
N VAL A 324 -29.63 9.43 10.72
CA VAL A 324 -30.01 8.93 9.40
C VAL A 324 -28.93 8.04 8.79
N PHE A 325 -27.64 8.33 9.02
CA PHE A 325 -26.53 7.47 8.60
C PHE A 325 -26.69 6.05 9.14
N PHE A 326 -26.92 5.92 10.46
CA PHE A 326 -27.06 4.62 11.13
C PHE A 326 -28.34 3.88 10.71
N TYR A 327 -29.42 4.61 10.38
CA TYR A 327 -30.64 4.00 9.85
C TYR A 327 -30.45 3.40 8.46
N ASN A 328 -29.57 3.98 7.65
CA ASN A 328 -29.30 3.56 6.28
C ASN A 328 -28.19 2.51 6.14
N LEU A 329 -27.54 2.11 7.25
CA LEU A 329 -26.56 1.03 7.22
C LEU A 329 -27.21 -0.28 6.73
N PRO A 330 -26.57 -1.00 5.78
CA PRO A 330 -27.03 -2.30 5.34
C PRO A 330 -27.17 -3.28 6.51
N ARG A 331 -28.23 -4.08 6.51
CA ARG A 331 -28.46 -5.10 7.56
C ARG A 331 -27.38 -6.17 7.64
N THR A 332 -26.55 -6.28 6.61
CA THR A 332 -25.44 -7.23 6.49
C THR A 332 -24.16 -6.77 7.21
N ILE A 333 -24.11 -5.53 7.72
CA ILE A 333 -22.93 -4.99 8.41
C ILE A 333 -22.62 -5.83 9.65
N LYS A 334 -21.37 -6.28 9.73
CA LYS A 334 -20.78 -7.03 10.84
C LYS A 334 -19.69 -6.24 11.56
N TYR A 335 -18.99 -5.38 10.82
CA TYR A 335 -17.91 -4.54 11.35
C TYR A 335 -18.08 -3.10 10.86
N LEU A 336 -18.10 -2.17 11.80
CA LEU A 336 -18.12 -0.74 11.53
C LEU A 336 -17.01 -0.09 12.35
N GLU A 337 -16.16 0.69 11.69
CA GLU A 337 -15.13 1.49 12.35
C GLU A 337 -15.22 2.93 11.86
N ILE A 338 -15.20 3.89 12.79
CA ILE A 338 -15.22 5.33 12.51
C ILE A 338 -14.13 6.00 13.36
N ASP A 339 -13.15 6.64 12.72
CA ASP A 339 -12.05 7.38 13.33
C ASP A 339 -11.43 6.66 14.55
N ASN A 340 -10.98 5.42 14.32
CA ASN A 340 -10.37 4.52 15.29
C ASN A 340 -11.31 4.06 16.43
N GLN A 341 -12.63 4.26 16.31
CA GLN A 341 -13.63 3.70 17.21
C GLN A 341 -14.35 2.54 16.51
N ILE A 342 -14.33 1.37 17.16
CA ILE A 342 -14.92 0.13 16.64
C ILE A 342 -16.35 -0.03 17.20
N TYR A 343 -17.28 -0.32 16.31
CA TYR A 343 -18.68 -0.59 16.63
C TYR A 343 -19.06 -1.98 16.14
N THR A 344 -19.50 -2.82 17.08
CA THR A 344 -20.02 -4.16 16.78
C THR A 344 -21.54 -4.17 16.92
N PRO A 345 -22.31 -4.53 15.87
CA PRO A 345 -23.74 -4.67 16.00
C PRO A 345 -24.05 -5.95 16.80
N THR A 346 -24.39 -5.83 18.09
CA THR A 346 -25.06 -6.95 18.78
C THR A 346 -26.44 -7.15 18.16
N ILE A 347 -26.59 -8.24 17.42
CA ILE A 347 -27.84 -8.69 16.80
C ILE A 347 -28.86 -9.00 17.91
N SER A 348 -29.83 -8.11 18.13
CA SER A 348 -31.14 -8.44 18.70
C SER A 348 -32.11 -7.25 18.55
N ASN A 349 -33.34 -7.57 18.17
CA ASN A 349 -34.40 -6.68 17.72
C ASN A 349 -34.71 -5.47 18.63
N ARG A 350 -35.15 -4.38 17.98
CA ARG A 350 -36.03 -3.30 18.48
C ARG A 350 -35.53 -2.22 19.45
N LEU A 351 -34.22 -2.00 19.64
CA LEU A 351 -33.72 -0.79 20.31
C LEU A 351 -32.51 -0.21 19.55
N LYS A 352 -32.82 0.49 18.45
CA LYS A 352 -31.84 1.22 17.63
C LYS A 352 -31.49 2.53 18.35
N VAL A 353 -30.26 3.00 18.17
CA VAL A 353 -29.63 4.20 18.78
C VAL A 353 -28.92 3.96 20.11
N TYR A 354 -29.60 3.59 21.21
CA TYR A 354 -28.94 3.60 22.54
C TYR A 354 -27.75 2.64 22.73
N LYS A 355 -27.74 1.47 22.09
CA LYS A 355 -26.61 0.53 22.21
C LYS A 355 -25.34 0.97 21.47
N PHE A 356 -25.47 1.84 20.47
CA PHE A 356 -24.33 2.46 19.78
C PHE A 356 -23.67 3.55 20.65
N PHE A 357 -24.45 4.25 21.48
CA PHE A 357 -23.97 5.27 22.42
C PHE A 357 -23.54 4.72 23.80
N SER A 358 -23.86 3.46 24.12
CA SER A 358 -23.74 2.93 25.50
C SER A 358 -22.32 2.61 25.98
N SER A 359 -21.27 2.74 25.16
CA SER A 359 -19.89 2.57 25.65
C SER A 359 -19.27 3.84 26.24
N ARG A 360 -20.00 4.98 26.29
CA ARG A 360 -19.42 6.27 26.72
C ARG A 360 -20.25 7.13 27.69
N PHE A 361 -21.35 6.64 28.27
CA PHE A 361 -21.99 7.34 29.38
C PHE A 361 -21.52 6.77 30.72
N SER A 362 -20.65 7.51 31.39
CA SER A 362 -20.26 7.25 32.78
C SER A 362 -21.44 7.55 33.71
N ARG A 363 -22.08 6.48 34.18
CA ARG A 363 -22.79 6.23 35.46
C ARG A 363 -23.65 7.28 36.20
N ASP A 364 -23.67 8.57 35.89
CA ASP A 364 -24.36 9.54 36.77
C ASP A 364 -25.52 10.32 36.12
N LEU A 365 -25.65 10.30 34.78
CA LEU A 365 -26.75 11.00 34.07
C LEU A 365 -27.96 10.11 33.71
N ASP A 366 -27.82 8.78 33.84
CA ASP A 366 -28.87 7.82 33.47
C ASP A 366 -30.06 7.84 34.44
N TYR A 367 -29.86 8.26 35.70
CA TYR A 367 -30.94 8.28 36.69
C TYR A 367 -32.00 9.35 36.40
N TYR A 368 -31.59 10.55 35.95
CA TYR A 368 -32.53 11.65 35.69
C TYR A 368 -33.35 11.42 34.42
N TYR A 369 -32.73 10.88 33.37
CA TYR A 369 -33.43 10.62 32.11
C TYR A 369 -34.43 9.47 32.21
N LEU A 370 -34.08 8.40 32.94
CA LEU A 370 -35.01 7.29 33.19
C LEU A 370 -36.20 7.74 34.05
N HIS A 371 -35.97 8.62 35.04
CA HIS A 371 -37.03 9.15 35.89
C HIS A 371 -37.97 10.10 35.14
N LEU A 372 -37.44 10.94 34.24
CA LEU A 372 -38.23 11.83 33.40
C LEU A 372 -39.10 11.04 32.40
N LEU A 373 -38.55 9.96 31.83
CA LEU A 373 -39.28 9.07 30.91
C LEU A 373 -40.36 8.27 31.64
N LEU A 374 -40.09 7.81 32.87
CA LEU A 374 -41.08 7.14 33.72
C LEU A 374 -42.23 8.08 34.12
N LEU A 375 -41.92 9.33 34.48
CA LEU A 375 -42.91 10.35 34.82
C LEU A 375 -43.80 10.72 33.62
N LEU A 376 -43.23 10.82 32.42
CA LEU A 376 -43.98 11.04 31.19
C LEU A 376 -44.89 9.85 30.84
N LEU A 377 -44.43 8.62 31.04
CA LEU A 377 -45.24 7.41 30.81
C LEU A 377 -46.37 7.24 31.83
N ILE A 378 -46.15 7.60 33.10
CA ILE A 378 -47.18 7.57 34.15
C ILE A 378 -48.25 8.64 33.90
N CYS A 379 -47.86 9.84 33.45
CA CYS A 379 -48.81 10.92 33.13
C CYS A 379 -49.62 10.66 31.85
N CYS A 380 -49.10 9.91 30.88
CA CYS A 380 -49.78 9.70 29.59
C CYS A 380 -50.68 8.46 29.55
N PHE A 381 -50.46 7.42 30.38
CA PHE A 381 -51.14 6.13 30.18
C PHE A 381 -51.88 5.53 31.38
N GLY A 382 -51.93 6.20 32.54
CA GLY A 382 -52.97 5.96 33.55
C GLY A 382 -53.21 4.49 33.98
N TYR A 383 -52.19 3.64 34.01
CA TYR A 383 -52.29 2.28 34.54
C TYR A 383 -51.13 1.94 35.48
N ILE A 384 -51.51 1.56 36.70
CA ILE A 384 -50.64 1.07 37.76
C ILE A 384 -50.25 -0.38 37.40
N LEU A 385 -48.97 -0.61 37.12
CA LEU A 385 -48.41 -1.97 37.07
C LEU A 385 -47.49 -2.15 38.27
N TYR A 386 -47.97 -2.94 39.24
CA TYR A 386 -47.19 -3.48 40.35
C TYR A 386 -46.11 -4.41 39.77
N PHE A 387 -44.84 -4.11 40.01
CA PHE A 387 -43.75 -5.06 39.82
C PHE A 387 -43.08 -5.26 41.19
N GLU A 388 -43.25 -6.45 41.77
CA GLU A 388 -42.42 -6.91 42.88
C GLU A 388 -40.99 -7.12 42.37
N VAL A 389 -40.06 -6.38 42.97
CA VAL A 389 -38.62 -6.53 42.78
C VAL A 389 -38.14 -7.61 43.75
N LEU A 390 -37.83 -8.80 43.24
CA LEU A 390 -37.07 -9.80 43.98
C LEU A 390 -35.57 -9.55 43.76
N PHE A 391 -34.95 -8.92 44.76
CA PHE A 391 -33.50 -8.81 44.91
C PHE A 391 -32.89 -10.20 45.11
N TYR A 392 -31.86 -10.55 44.33
CA TYR A 392 -30.80 -11.42 44.82
C TYR A 392 -29.43 -10.77 44.55
N LYS A 393 -28.76 -10.46 45.66
CA LYS A 393 -27.34 -10.08 45.75
C LYS A 393 -26.46 -11.27 45.34
N ILE A 394 -25.48 -11.04 44.46
CA ILE A 394 -24.02 -10.96 44.73
C ILE A 394 -23.33 -10.52 43.45
#